data_AF-A0A851Z3K8-F1
#
_entry.id   AF-A0A851Z3K8-F1
#
_cell.length_a   1.000
_cell.length_b   1.000
_cell.length_c   1.000
_cell.angle_alpha   90.00
_cell.angle_beta   90.00
_cell.angle_gamma   90.00
#
_symmetry.space_group_name_H-M   'P 1'
#
loop_
_entity.id
_entity.type
_entity.pdbx_description
1 polymer ?
#
loop_
_entity_poly.entity_id
_entity_poly.type
_entity_poly.pdbx_seq_one_letter_code
_entity_poly.pdbx_strand_id
1 'polypeptide(L)'
;DPRGTYTCVAGGGKKSTLQVYYRMCQNCIEVDAPTISGIVVADVIATAFLAVAVYCVTGQDKGRMSRASDRQNLIANEQLYQ
;
A
#
# COMPACT_ATOMS: atom_id res chain seq x y z
N ASP A 1 15.37 13.66 24.36
CA ASP A 1 16.80 13.44 24.09
C ASP A 1 17.67 13.98 25.21
N PRO A 2 18.09 13.13 26.17
CA PRO A 2 19.07 13.58 27.15
C PRO A 2 20.39 13.84 26.40
N ARG A 3 20.76 15.12 26.34
CA ARG A 3 22.00 15.60 25.74
C ARG A 3 22.60 16.63 26.68
N GLY A 4 23.89 16.56 26.91
CA GLY A 4 24.58 17.51 27.76
C GLY A 4 25.75 16.88 28.50
N THR A 5 26.52 17.75 29.15
CA THR A 5 27.68 17.35 29.94
C THR A 5 27.28 17.26 31.40
N TYR A 6 27.40 16.06 31.97
CA TYR A 6 27.11 15.76 33.36
C TYR A 6 28.42 15.66 34.13
N THR A 7 28.47 16.18 35.34
CA THR A 7 29.67 16.10 36.19
C THR A 7 29.32 15.40 37.49
N CYS A 8 30.08 14.38 37.84
CA CYS A 8 30.03 13.72 39.13
C CYS A 8 31.23 14.19 39.98
N VAL A 9 31.00 14.43 41.27
CA VAL A 9 32.06 14.74 42.23
C VAL A 9 32.15 13.58 43.21
N ALA A 10 33.24 12.83 43.15
CA ALA A 10 33.51 11.77 44.11
C ALA A 10 34.04 12.36 45.43
N GLY A 11 33.86 11.64 46.54
CA GLY A 11 34.43 12.00 47.84
C GLY A 11 35.93 12.28 47.71
N GLY A 12 36.36 13.47 48.17
CA GLY A 12 37.73 13.98 47.95
C GLY A 12 37.89 14.98 46.80
N GLY A 13 36.79 15.50 46.24
CA GLY A 13 36.82 16.63 45.29
C GLY A 13 37.22 16.29 43.86
N LYS A 14 37.42 14.99 43.55
CA LYS A 14 37.68 14.52 42.19
C LYS A 14 36.42 14.68 41.35
N LYS A 15 36.52 15.47 40.27
CA LYS A 15 35.43 15.72 39.32
C LYS A 15 35.60 14.80 38.11
N SER A 16 34.55 14.07 37.74
CA SER A 16 34.47 13.25 36.54
C SER A 16 33.36 13.79 35.64
N THR A 17 33.70 14.17 34.42
CA THR A 17 32.75 14.72 33.45
C THR A 17 32.36 13.66 32.42
N LEU A 18 31.08 13.60 32.07
CA LEU A 18 30.49 12.68 31.08
C LEU A 18 29.66 13.49 30.09
N GLN A 19 30.02 13.46 28.82
CA GLN A 19 29.21 14.05 27.75
C GLN A 19 28.22 13.01 27.23
N VAL A 20 26.94 13.20 27.51
CA VAL A 20 25.87 12.34 27.02
C VAL A 20 25.32 12.94 25.73
N TYR A 21 25.30 12.15 24.67
CA TYR A 21 24.65 12.50 23.41
C TYR A 21 23.80 11.32 22.97
N TYR A 22 22.54 11.32 23.41
CA TYR A 22 21.57 10.28 23.05
C TYR A 22 20.41 10.88 22.27
N ARG A 23 19.93 10.15 21.26
CA ARG A 23 18.72 10.47 20.50
C ARG A 23 17.68 9.39 20.79
N MET A 24 16.68 9.74 21.58
CA MET A 24 15.52 8.89 21.82
C MET A 24 14.67 8.93 20.56
N CYS A 25 14.42 7.78 19.95
CA CYS A 25 13.53 7.71 18.79
C CYS A 25 12.26 6.95 19.14
N GLN A 26 11.16 7.68 19.36
CA GLN A 26 9.85 7.08 19.66
C GLN A 26 9.14 6.53 18.42
N ASN A 27 9.53 6.99 17.22
CA ASN A 27 8.90 6.63 15.93
C ASN A 27 9.92 6.19 14.87
N CYS A 28 11.11 5.77 15.27
CA CYS A 28 12.03 5.16 14.31
C CYS A 28 11.51 3.77 13.98
N ILE A 29 11.26 3.54 12.70
CA ILE A 29 10.98 2.20 12.18
C ILE A 29 12.34 1.66 11.74
N GLU A 30 12.73 0.53 12.32
CA GLU A 30 13.91 -0.20 11.86
C GLU A 30 13.58 -0.79 10.49
N VAL A 31 14.21 -0.21 9.46
CA VAL A 31 13.92 -0.57 8.07
C VAL A 31 14.91 -1.62 7.63
N ASP A 32 14.69 -2.85 8.07
CA ASP A 32 15.50 -3.99 7.65
C ASP A 32 15.24 -4.36 6.19
N ALA A 33 16.23 -4.98 5.55
CA ALA A 33 16.12 -5.52 4.19
C ALA A 33 14.83 -6.33 3.93
N PRO A 34 14.39 -7.26 4.81
CA PRO A 34 13.09 -7.92 4.69
C PRO A 34 11.91 -6.95 4.66
N THR A 35 11.87 -5.95 5.55
CA THR A 35 10.78 -4.96 5.61
C THR A 35 10.69 -4.15 4.32
N ILE A 36 11.81 -3.65 3.81
CA ILE A 36 11.85 -2.91 2.53
C ILE A 36 11.37 -3.82 1.39
N SER A 37 11.88 -5.06 1.34
CA SER A 37 11.51 -5.99 0.28
C SER A 37 10.01 -6.32 0.31
N GLY A 38 9.43 -6.49 1.50
CA GLY A 38 8.01 -6.75 1.67
C GLY A 38 7.14 -5.59 1.21
N ILE A 39 7.53 -4.36 1.52
CA ILE A 39 6.84 -3.14 1.05
C ILE A 39 6.84 -3.09 -0.47
N VAL A 40 8.00 -3.30 -1.12
CA VAL A 40 8.11 -3.25 -2.58
C VAL A 40 7.29 -4.34 -3.25
N VAL A 41 7.36 -5.57 -2.76
CA VAL A 41 6.58 -6.69 -3.32
C VAL A 41 5.08 -6.45 -3.15
N ALA A 42 4.65 -5.97 -1.99
CA ALA A 42 3.24 -5.64 -1.75
C ALA A 42 2.72 -4.55 -2.69
N ASP A 43 3.53 -3.50 -2.93
CA ASP A 43 3.19 -2.41 -3.85
C ASP A 43 3.04 -2.88 -5.30
N VAL A 44 3.97 -3.74 -5.76
CA VAL A 44 3.89 -4.34 -7.10
C VAL A 44 2.62 -5.18 -7.26
N ILE A 45 2.29 -6.01 -6.27
CA ILE A 45 1.08 -6.84 -6.28
C ILE A 45 -0.18 -5.97 -6.28
N ALA A 46 -0.24 -4.95 -5.43
CA ALA A 46 -1.37 -4.02 -5.37
C ALA A 46 -1.58 -3.31 -6.71
N THR A 47 -0.50 -2.81 -7.30
CA THR A 47 -0.53 -2.16 -8.61
C THR A 47 -1.00 -3.10 -9.72
N ALA A 48 -0.57 -4.36 -9.71
CA ALA A 48 -1.03 -5.37 -10.66
C ALA A 48 -2.54 -5.63 -10.53
N PHE A 49 -3.06 -5.74 -9.30
CA PHE A 49 -4.50 -5.89 -9.09
C PHE A 49 -5.30 -4.69 -9.60
N LEU A 50 -4.82 -3.46 -9.33
CA LEU A 50 -5.46 -2.25 -9.84
C LEU A 50 -5.43 -2.21 -11.37
N ALA A 51 -4.31 -2.57 -12.00
CA ALA A 51 -4.20 -2.62 -13.45
C ALA A 51 -5.18 -3.64 -14.07
N VAL A 52 -5.30 -4.84 -13.49
CA VAL A 52 -6.26 -5.85 -13.94
C VAL A 52 -7.69 -5.37 -13.76
N ALA A 53 -8.01 -4.75 -12.61
CA ALA A 53 -9.33 -4.21 -12.36
C ALA A 53 -9.73 -3.15 -13.40
N VAL A 54 -8.85 -2.18 -13.67
CA VAL A 54 -9.06 -1.15 -14.69
C VAL A 54 -9.19 -1.77 -16.08
N TYR A 55 -8.34 -2.75 -16.41
CA TYR A 55 -8.41 -3.47 -17.68
C TYR A 55 -9.74 -4.20 -17.85
N CYS A 56 -10.24 -4.87 -16.80
CA CYS A 56 -11.54 -5.55 -16.83
C CYS A 56 -12.71 -4.56 -16.97
N VAL A 57 -12.68 -3.42 -16.27
CA VAL A 57 -13.74 -2.40 -16.35
C VAL A 57 -13.77 -1.75 -17.73
N THR A 58 -12.61 -1.35 -18.26
CA THR A 58 -12.51 -0.70 -19.58
C THR A 58 -12.59 -1.66 -20.77
N GLY A 59 -12.26 -2.94 -20.55
CA GLY A 59 -12.30 -4.00 -21.56
C GLY A 59 -13.69 -4.59 -21.79
N GLN A 60 -14.66 -4.34 -20.91
CA GLN A 60 -16.05 -4.77 -21.09
C GLN A 60 -16.69 -4.17 -22.36
N ASP A 61 -16.26 -2.99 -22.81
CA ASP A 61 -16.74 -2.37 -24.06
C ASP A 61 -16.04 -2.88 -25.33
N LYS A 62 -14.92 -3.62 -25.22
CA LYS A 62 -14.02 -3.87 -26.37
C LYS A 62 -13.99 -5.28 -26.94
N GLY A 63 -14.74 -6.27 -26.43
CA GLY A 63 -14.62 -7.63 -26.97
C GLY A 63 -15.62 -8.70 -26.59
N ARG A 64 -16.62 -8.41 -25.74
CA ARG A 64 -17.73 -9.34 -25.51
C ARG A 64 -19.06 -8.62 -25.65
N MET A 65 -19.40 -8.27 -26.89
CA MET A 65 -20.79 -8.49 -27.33
C MET A 65 -21.06 -9.98 -27.10
N SER A 66 -21.62 -10.31 -25.94
CA SER A 66 -22.30 -11.56 -25.71
C SER A 66 -23.47 -11.58 -26.69
N ARG A 67 -23.20 -12.11 -27.89
CA ARG A 67 -24.16 -12.31 -28.97
C ARG A 67 -25.09 -13.47 -28.60
N ALA A 68 -25.74 -13.38 -27.44
CA ALA A 68 -26.57 -14.43 -26.88
C ALA A 68 -27.83 -13.94 -26.13
N SER A 69 -28.06 -12.62 -25.99
CA SER A 69 -29.29 -12.12 -25.33
C SER A 69 -30.20 -11.27 -26.23
N ASP A 70 -29.99 -11.29 -27.56
CA ASP A 70 -30.88 -10.65 -28.53
C ASP A 70 -31.54 -11.70 -29.45
N ARG A 71 -31.85 -12.86 -28.88
CA ARG A 71 -32.87 -13.78 -29.39
C ARG A 71 -34.11 -13.63 -28.51
N GLN A 72 -34.56 -12.40 -28.30
CA GLN A 72 -35.99 -12.22 -28.05
C GLN A 72 -36.68 -12.69 -29.33
N ASN A 73 -37.24 -13.89 -29.26
CA ASN A 73 -38.13 -14.44 -30.25
C ASN A 73 -39.35 -13.50 -30.31
N LEU A 74 -39.21 -12.40 -31.05
CA LEU A 74 -40.31 -11.53 -31.46
C LEU A 74 -41.27 -12.45 -32.20
N ILE A 75 -42.33 -12.84 -31.50
CA ILE A 75 -43.46 -13.58 -32.02
C ILE A 75 -43.93 -12.81 -33.25
N ALA A 76 -43.66 -13.35 -34.44
CA ALA A 76 -44.20 -12.83 -35.69
C ALA A 76 -45.71 -13.03 -35.66
N ASN A 77 -46.42 -12.06 -35.11
CA ASN A 77 -47.87 -11.95 -35.24
C ASN A 77 -48.19 -11.36 -36.62
N GLU A 78 -47.91 -12.09 -37.69
CA GLU A 78 -48.19 -11.70 -39.08
C GLU A 78 -49.42 -12.43 -39.66
N GLN A 79 -50.51 -12.58 -38.90
CA GLN A 79 -51.80 -12.99 -39.49
C GLN A 79 -52.99 -12.11 -39.04
N LEU A 80 -52.73 -10.94 -38.42
CA LEU A 80 -53.77 -9.99 -38.01
C LEU A 80 -53.95 -8.79 -38.96
N TYR A 81 -53.61 -8.92 -40.24
CA TYR A 81 -54.11 -8.01 -41.27
C TYR A 81 -54.51 -8.79 -42.52
N GLN A 82 -55.83 -8.95 -42.63
CA GLN A 82 -56.70 -9.04 -43.81
C GLN A 82 -56.26 -9.91 -45.00
#